data_AF-A0A173YWK1-F1
#
_entry.id   AF-A0A173YWK1-F1
#
_cell.length_a   1.000
_cell.length_b   1.000
_cell.length_c   1.000
_cell.angle_alpha   90.00
_cell.angle_beta   90.00
_cell.angle_gamma   90.00
#
_symmetry.space_group_name_H-M   'P 1'
#
loop_
_entity.id
_entity.type
_entity.pdbx_description
1 polymer ?
#
loop_
_entity_poly.entity_id
_entity_poly.type
_entity_poly.pdbx_seq_one_letter_code
_entity_poly.pdbx_strand_id
1 'polypeptide(L)'
;MKEISKKVMKLNDRSIGKTDWALLLVMSVFIFVTMFYGDLKIIYHHSLTFLDTFFNLDMPNFYANTLANPCFGFGAVYYWMVYAVIAVWNLPVWILTRFFHVGEYAVPCLLWSKLQMIFFFLLTLWMLEKILKDFGFGKEKYRFAQFMFASSLFVVLPTVAIAQIDMITVFLMLWGIREYLNADQITWKFLLICSFAAAMKIFALFVFIPLVLLKEKRILYVLVDMIAGVICIALCLLPYAGREDYVQSTSILNDVMVSRMFSTTFVGGNTEIPAFLAILVALSIYAYAAKVENKDEYFYHTMWITLAVFAAFFIFVYAHPYWIVLLAPYIAIFLVMRSDKMKLNMILEFFISSCASVYYCISFQVYMTRETFADLILKKLPMKSGEGCANLGEFIAKHHLEQYVSSLFMIFAVCLIAFLVINRPQKAKESLKWRETVDGALHFDHGMIYLRLFGIVMFIAGCIYLAYFSK
;
A
#
# COMPACT_ATOMS: atom_id res chain seq x y z
N MET A 1 0.12 -43.03 3.41
CA MET A 1 1.20 -42.06 3.74
C MET A 1 2.22 -41.87 2.61
N LYS A 2 2.92 -42.90 2.10
CA LYS A 2 3.93 -42.75 1.03
C LYS A 2 3.39 -42.12 -0.28
N GLU A 3 2.17 -42.43 -0.67
CA GLU A 3 1.56 -41.89 -1.90
C GLU A 3 1.11 -40.42 -1.76
N ILE A 4 0.62 -40.03 -0.58
CA ILE A 4 0.29 -38.64 -0.24
C ILE A 4 1.57 -37.80 -0.23
N SER A 5 2.64 -38.31 0.38
CA SER A 5 3.95 -37.66 0.37
C SER A 5 4.48 -37.46 -1.06
N LYS A 6 4.36 -38.45 -1.95
CA LYS A 6 4.72 -38.29 -3.37
C LYS A 6 3.88 -37.22 -4.09
N LYS A 7 2.57 -37.17 -3.83
CA LYS A 7 1.69 -36.14 -4.42
C LYS A 7 2.03 -34.73 -3.93
N VAL A 8 2.35 -34.57 -2.65
CA VAL A 8 2.80 -33.30 -2.06
C VAL A 8 4.15 -32.86 -2.62
N MET A 9 5.12 -33.78 -2.75
CA MET A 9 6.42 -33.46 -3.36
C MET A 9 6.26 -33.01 -4.82
N LYS A 10 5.45 -33.73 -5.61
CA LYS A 10 5.15 -33.36 -7.00
C LYS A 10 4.44 -32.00 -7.12
N LEU A 11 3.66 -31.62 -6.11
CA LEU A 11 3.01 -30.32 -6.05
C LEU A 11 4.02 -29.20 -5.78
N ASN A 12 4.98 -29.43 -4.87
CA ASN A 12 6.02 -28.47 -4.50
C ASN A 12 7.08 -28.24 -5.60
N ASP A 13 7.24 -29.18 -6.54
CA ASP A 13 8.17 -29.02 -7.67
C ASP A 13 7.58 -28.24 -8.85
N ARG A 14 6.33 -27.76 -8.74
CA ARG A 14 5.69 -26.99 -9.81
C ARG A 14 6.23 -25.55 -9.81
N SER A 15 5.98 -24.77 -10.86
CA SER A 15 6.12 -23.32 -10.84
C SER A 15 4.74 -22.66 -10.69
N ILE A 16 4.68 -21.34 -10.49
CA ILE A 16 3.39 -20.61 -10.51
C ILE A 16 2.77 -20.75 -11.90
N GLY A 17 1.59 -21.36 -11.94
CA GLY A 17 0.92 -21.73 -13.18
C GLY A 17 -0.32 -20.90 -13.48
N LYS A 18 -0.92 -21.17 -14.64
CA LYS A 18 -2.19 -20.56 -15.07
C LYS A 18 -3.33 -20.79 -14.08
N THR A 19 -3.35 -21.96 -13.41
CA THR A 19 -4.37 -22.31 -12.42
C THR A 19 -4.33 -21.37 -11.22
N ASP A 20 -3.13 -21.02 -10.75
CA ASP A 20 -2.96 -20.22 -9.54
C ASP A 20 -3.38 -18.77 -9.82
N TRP A 21 -3.01 -18.25 -10.99
CA TRP A 21 -3.49 -16.96 -11.49
C TRP A 21 -5.01 -16.93 -11.73
N ALA A 22 -5.59 -18.01 -12.27
CA ALA A 22 -7.04 -18.08 -12.50
C ALA A 22 -7.82 -18.04 -11.19
N LEU A 23 -7.37 -18.78 -10.16
CA LEU A 23 -7.96 -18.76 -8.83
C LEU A 23 -7.90 -17.35 -8.23
N LEU A 24 -6.73 -16.71 -8.26
CA LEU A 24 -6.57 -15.34 -7.78
C LEU A 24 -7.50 -14.37 -8.52
N LEU A 25 -7.57 -14.45 -9.85
CA LEU A 25 -8.41 -13.59 -10.67
C LEU A 25 -9.89 -13.74 -10.31
N VAL A 26 -10.40 -14.97 -10.19
CA VAL A 26 -11.80 -15.22 -9.82
C VAL A 26 -12.13 -14.60 -8.46
N MET A 27 -11.27 -14.81 -7.46
CA MET A 27 -11.45 -14.22 -6.13
C MET A 27 -11.38 -12.69 -6.18
N SER A 28 -10.41 -12.12 -6.90
CA SER A 28 -10.27 -10.67 -7.04
C SER A 28 -11.46 -10.03 -7.77
N VAL A 29 -11.98 -10.66 -8.82
CA VAL A 29 -13.18 -10.18 -9.54
C VAL A 29 -14.39 -10.20 -8.62
N PHE A 30 -14.59 -11.29 -7.87
CA PHE A 30 -15.67 -11.38 -6.89
C PHE A 30 -15.57 -10.26 -5.85
N ILE A 31 -14.40 -10.05 -5.26
CA ILE A 31 -14.17 -8.97 -4.29
C ILE A 31 -14.42 -7.60 -4.94
N PHE A 32 -13.89 -7.37 -6.14
CA PHE A 32 -13.98 -6.10 -6.84
C PHE A 32 -15.43 -5.66 -7.08
N VAL A 33 -16.28 -6.58 -7.53
CA VAL A 33 -17.67 -6.28 -7.92
C VAL A 33 -18.65 -6.26 -6.74
N THR A 34 -18.24 -6.71 -5.55
CA THR A 34 -19.12 -6.86 -4.39
C THR A 34 -18.80 -5.89 -3.25
N MET A 35 -17.53 -5.51 -3.08
CA MET A 35 -17.07 -4.72 -1.93
C MET A 35 -16.75 -3.26 -2.30
N PHE A 36 -17.08 -2.31 -1.43
CA PHE A 36 -16.80 -0.88 -1.58
C PHE A 36 -16.60 -0.23 -0.21
N TYR A 37 -15.88 0.89 -0.14
CA TYR A 37 -15.65 1.60 1.12
C TYR A 37 -15.91 3.10 0.99
N GLY A 38 -16.44 3.69 2.06
CA GLY A 38 -16.90 5.08 2.12
C GLY A 38 -15.81 6.10 1.76
N ASP A 39 -14.56 5.90 2.17
CA ASP A 39 -13.47 6.84 1.87
C ASP A 39 -13.29 7.04 0.36
N LEU A 40 -13.37 5.96 -0.43
CA LEU A 40 -13.29 6.10 -1.88
C LEU A 40 -14.46 6.91 -2.44
N LYS A 41 -15.66 6.79 -1.85
CA LYS A 41 -16.84 7.56 -2.26
C LYS A 41 -16.61 9.07 -2.06
N ILE A 42 -16.02 9.46 -0.93
CA ILE A 42 -15.68 10.85 -0.62
C ILE A 42 -14.70 11.39 -1.64
N ILE A 43 -13.63 10.64 -1.91
CA ILE A 43 -12.58 11.05 -2.85
C ILE A 43 -13.13 11.13 -4.28
N TYR A 44 -13.95 10.15 -4.68
CA TYR A 44 -14.64 10.11 -5.96
C TYR A 44 -15.57 11.32 -6.14
N HIS A 45 -16.43 11.59 -5.16
CA HIS A 45 -17.35 12.74 -5.18
C HIS A 45 -16.60 14.05 -5.37
N HIS A 46 -15.56 14.28 -4.56
CA HIS A 46 -14.76 15.51 -4.65
C HIS A 46 -13.90 15.59 -5.92
N SER A 47 -13.64 14.46 -6.60
CA SER A 47 -13.04 14.48 -7.94
C SER A 47 -14.01 14.99 -9.01
N LEU A 48 -15.32 14.79 -8.85
CA LEU A 48 -16.34 15.39 -9.71
C LEU A 48 -16.48 16.88 -9.41
N THR A 49 -16.51 17.27 -8.13
CA THR A 49 -16.46 18.69 -7.70
C THR A 49 -15.20 19.40 -8.22
N PHE A 50 -14.07 18.70 -8.30
CA PHE A 50 -12.85 19.23 -8.93
C PHE A 50 -13.07 19.55 -10.41
N LEU A 51 -13.71 18.65 -11.17
CA LEU A 51 -14.02 18.90 -12.58
C LEU A 51 -14.98 20.07 -12.75
N ASP A 52 -16.02 20.17 -11.93
CA ASP A 52 -16.94 21.32 -11.95
C ASP A 52 -16.18 22.62 -11.70
N THR A 53 -15.34 22.64 -10.66
CA THR A 53 -14.53 23.81 -10.30
C THR A 53 -13.55 24.18 -11.41
N PHE A 54 -12.92 23.19 -12.04
CA PHE A 54 -11.96 23.38 -13.12
C PHE A 54 -12.64 23.95 -14.38
N PHE A 55 -13.75 23.35 -14.83
CA PHE A 55 -14.46 23.80 -16.03
C PHE A 55 -15.19 25.14 -15.83
N ASN A 56 -15.54 25.48 -14.59
CA ASN A 56 -16.09 26.80 -14.24
C ASN A 56 -15.00 27.87 -14.01
N LEU A 57 -13.71 27.53 -14.18
CA LEU A 57 -12.56 28.42 -13.94
C LEU A 57 -12.48 28.98 -12.51
N ASP A 58 -12.92 28.19 -11.53
CA ASP A 58 -13.09 28.59 -10.13
C ASP A 58 -12.12 27.86 -9.18
N MET A 59 -10.98 27.39 -9.69
CA MET A 59 -9.97 26.64 -8.92
C MET A 59 -9.55 27.28 -7.57
N PRO A 60 -9.44 28.62 -7.44
CA PRO A 60 -9.16 29.24 -6.15
C PRO A 60 -10.16 28.86 -5.05
N ASN A 61 -11.41 28.55 -5.40
CA ASN A 61 -12.47 28.19 -4.45
C ASN A 61 -12.75 26.68 -4.38
N PHE A 62 -11.85 25.83 -4.88
CA PHE A 62 -12.02 24.37 -4.84
C PHE A 62 -12.41 23.82 -3.45
N TYR A 63 -11.70 24.19 -2.39
CA TYR A 63 -12.01 23.69 -1.05
C TYR A 63 -13.34 24.25 -0.52
N ALA A 64 -13.64 25.54 -0.72
CA ALA A 64 -14.96 26.10 -0.43
C ALA A 64 -16.09 25.35 -1.15
N ASN A 65 -15.92 25.02 -2.43
CA ASN A 65 -16.91 24.27 -3.21
C ASN A 65 -17.11 22.85 -2.66
N THR A 66 -16.04 22.19 -2.18
CA THR A 66 -16.15 20.86 -1.55
C THR A 66 -16.82 20.90 -0.17
N LEU A 67 -16.64 22.00 0.58
CA LEU A 67 -17.33 22.22 1.86
C LEU A 67 -18.80 22.56 1.67
N ALA A 68 -19.15 23.26 0.59
CA ALA A 68 -20.53 23.54 0.20
C ALA A 68 -21.26 22.30 -0.34
N ASN A 69 -20.51 21.33 -0.88
CA ASN A 69 -21.03 20.05 -1.39
C ASN A 69 -20.36 18.84 -0.71
N PRO A 70 -20.55 18.65 0.61
CA PRO A 70 -19.84 17.63 1.37
C PRO A 70 -20.37 16.21 1.07
N CYS A 71 -19.47 15.23 1.10
CA CYS A 71 -19.84 13.80 1.07
C CYS A 71 -19.63 13.21 2.46
N PHE A 72 -20.68 12.63 3.05
CA PHE A 72 -20.68 12.15 4.45
C PHE A 72 -20.24 13.20 5.48
N GLY A 73 -20.48 14.48 5.21
CA GLY A 73 -20.06 15.59 6.08
C GLY A 73 -18.60 16.01 5.93
N PHE A 74 -17.85 15.43 4.99
CA PHE A 74 -16.45 15.77 4.73
C PHE A 74 -16.28 16.57 3.43
N GLY A 75 -15.46 17.62 3.49
CA GLY A 75 -14.89 18.29 2.32
C GLY A 75 -13.67 17.52 1.76
N ALA A 76 -12.94 18.16 0.85
CA ALA A 76 -11.72 17.59 0.30
C ALA A 76 -10.56 17.61 1.32
N VAL A 77 -10.17 16.44 1.84
CA VAL A 77 -9.14 16.29 2.90
C VAL A 77 -7.69 16.13 2.38
N TYR A 78 -7.50 16.05 1.08
CA TYR A 78 -6.19 15.84 0.44
C TYR A 78 -5.79 17.08 -0.38
N TYR A 79 -4.53 17.13 -0.82
CA TYR A 79 -4.10 18.13 -1.80
C TYR A 79 -4.88 18.00 -3.11
N TRP A 80 -5.13 19.14 -3.76
CA TRP A 80 -5.91 19.22 -5.01
C TRP A 80 -5.34 18.31 -6.12
N MET A 81 -4.03 18.04 -6.14
CA MET A 81 -3.42 17.11 -7.10
C MET A 81 -3.97 15.68 -6.99
N VAL A 82 -4.33 15.23 -5.78
CA VAL A 82 -4.97 13.91 -5.59
C VAL A 82 -6.30 13.87 -6.35
N TYR A 83 -7.12 14.90 -6.18
CA TYR A 83 -8.40 15.02 -6.88
C TYR A 83 -8.22 15.21 -8.37
N ALA A 84 -7.19 15.93 -8.83
CA ALA A 84 -6.89 16.08 -10.25
C ALA A 84 -6.60 14.74 -10.93
N VAL A 85 -5.76 13.89 -10.33
CA VAL A 85 -5.43 12.56 -10.89
C VAL A 85 -6.67 11.67 -10.98
N ILE A 86 -7.54 11.74 -9.98
CA ILE A 86 -8.76 10.94 -9.89
C ILE A 86 -9.83 11.49 -10.85
N ALA A 87 -9.93 12.81 -10.96
CA ALA A 87 -10.82 13.52 -11.87
C ALA A 87 -10.53 13.19 -13.33
N VAL A 88 -9.27 13.11 -13.74
CA VAL A 88 -8.89 12.72 -15.11
C VAL A 88 -9.49 11.35 -15.48
N TRP A 89 -9.47 10.40 -14.55
CA TRP A 89 -10.08 9.08 -14.77
C TRP A 89 -11.62 9.11 -14.75
N ASN A 90 -12.21 9.96 -13.90
CA ASN A 90 -13.65 10.07 -13.72
C ASN A 90 -14.33 11.05 -14.69
N LEU A 91 -13.59 11.67 -15.61
CA LEU A 91 -14.15 12.54 -16.64
C LEU A 91 -15.31 11.89 -17.43
N PRO A 92 -15.25 10.60 -17.84
CA PRO A 92 -16.39 9.95 -18.49
C PRO A 92 -17.63 9.90 -17.59
N VAL A 93 -17.45 9.69 -16.29
CA VAL A 93 -18.57 9.66 -15.34
C VAL A 93 -19.15 11.06 -15.17
N TRP A 94 -18.31 12.09 -15.05
CA TRP A 94 -18.74 13.48 -15.02
C TRP A 94 -19.55 13.88 -16.27
N ILE A 95 -19.14 13.42 -17.47
CA ILE A 95 -19.91 13.63 -18.70
C ILE A 95 -21.27 12.94 -18.62
N LEU A 96 -21.31 11.69 -18.16
CA LEU A 96 -22.55 10.91 -18.03
C LEU A 96 -23.53 11.52 -17.03
N THR A 97 -23.04 12.04 -15.90
CA THR A 97 -23.88 12.68 -14.89
C THR A 97 -24.41 14.02 -15.37
N ARG A 98 -23.58 14.81 -16.05
CA ARG A 98 -23.94 16.17 -16.49
C ARG A 98 -24.84 16.20 -17.72
N PHE A 99 -24.57 15.37 -18.72
CA PHE A 99 -25.25 15.44 -20.02
C PHE A 99 -26.29 14.34 -20.23
N PHE A 100 -26.17 13.21 -19.53
CA PHE A 100 -27.05 12.04 -19.71
C PHE A 100 -27.85 11.70 -18.44
N HIS A 101 -27.73 12.52 -17.39
CA HIS A 101 -28.44 12.37 -16.12
C HIS A 101 -28.28 10.99 -15.46
N VAL A 102 -27.15 10.32 -15.71
CA VAL A 102 -26.79 9.07 -15.02
C VAL A 102 -26.47 9.42 -13.56
N GLY A 103 -27.01 8.66 -12.60
CA GLY A 103 -26.70 8.88 -11.20
C GLY A 103 -25.20 8.65 -10.91
N GLU A 104 -24.55 9.60 -10.23
CA GLU A 104 -23.12 9.52 -9.92
C GLU A 104 -22.74 8.32 -9.04
N TYR A 105 -23.68 7.83 -8.24
CA TYR A 105 -23.53 6.63 -7.40
C TYR A 105 -24.16 5.37 -8.00
N ALA A 106 -24.48 5.38 -9.30
CA ALA A 106 -24.89 4.16 -9.98
C ALA A 106 -23.76 3.13 -9.94
N VAL A 107 -24.10 1.84 -9.82
CA VAL A 107 -23.11 0.75 -9.70
C VAL A 107 -22.05 0.80 -10.81
N PRO A 108 -22.38 1.04 -12.10
CA PRO A 108 -21.36 1.18 -13.14
C PRO A 108 -20.38 2.34 -12.91
N CYS A 109 -20.84 3.47 -12.39
CA CYS A 109 -20.00 4.64 -12.07
C CYS A 109 -19.01 4.32 -10.93
N LEU A 110 -19.49 3.66 -9.88
CA LEU A 110 -18.65 3.24 -8.75
C LEU A 110 -17.61 2.19 -9.18
N LEU A 111 -18.02 1.20 -9.99
CA LEU A 111 -17.09 0.23 -10.56
C LEU A 111 -16.07 0.88 -11.48
N TRP A 112 -16.47 1.88 -12.28
CA TRP A 112 -15.55 2.66 -13.10
C TRP A 112 -14.50 3.39 -12.26
N SER A 113 -14.91 4.02 -11.16
CA SER A 113 -13.98 4.64 -10.21
C SER A 113 -13.01 3.62 -9.62
N LYS A 114 -13.49 2.45 -9.19
CA LYS A 114 -12.60 1.37 -8.69
C LYS A 114 -11.62 0.86 -9.74
N LEU A 115 -11.98 0.84 -11.03
CA LEU A 115 -11.09 0.39 -12.10
C LEU A 115 -9.79 1.22 -12.16
N GLN A 116 -9.80 2.47 -11.71
CA GLN A 116 -8.59 3.28 -11.63
C GLN A 116 -7.52 2.60 -10.75
N MET A 117 -7.92 2.06 -9.60
CA MET A 117 -6.97 1.38 -8.70
C MET A 117 -6.47 0.07 -9.28
N ILE A 118 -7.30 -0.64 -10.05
CA ILE A 118 -6.87 -1.82 -10.80
C ILE A 118 -5.87 -1.45 -11.90
N PHE A 119 -6.08 -0.34 -12.58
CA PHE A 119 -5.13 0.18 -13.57
C PHE A 119 -3.75 0.44 -12.93
N PHE A 120 -3.70 1.18 -11.82
CA PHE A 120 -2.43 1.42 -11.11
C PHE A 120 -1.83 0.16 -10.50
N PHE A 121 -2.65 -0.79 -10.06
CA PHE A 121 -2.18 -2.11 -9.64
C PHE A 121 -1.47 -2.87 -10.76
N LEU A 122 -2.04 -2.88 -11.97
CA LEU A 122 -1.40 -3.50 -13.14
C LEU A 122 -0.11 -2.76 -13.54
N LEU A 123 -0.08 -1.43 -13.44
CA LEU A 123 1.14 -0.65 -13.63
C LEU A 123 2.21 -0.98 -12.58
N THR A 124 1.83 -1.21 -11.33
CA THR A 124 2.73 -1.67 -10.27
C THR A 124 3.31 -3.05 -10.59
N LEU A 125 2.51 -4.01 -11.05
CA LEU A 125 3.00 -5.32 -11.49
C LEU A 125 3.99 -5.20 -12.66
N TRP A 126 3.69 -4.32 -13.62
CA TRP A 126 4.59 -4.04 -14.74
C TRP A 126 5.89 -3.40 -14.26
N MET A 127 5.84 -2.45 -13.33
CA MET A 127 7.01 -1.77 -12.77
C MET A 127 7.89 -2.73 -11.96
N LEU A 128 7.29 -3.62 -11.17
CA LEU A 128 8.01 -4.70 -10.47
C LEU A 128 8.81 -5.56 -11.45
N GLU A 129 8.20 -5.97 -12.57
CA GLU A 129 8.89 -6.71 -13.61
C GLU A 129 10.01 -5.90 -14.26
N LYS A 130 9.81 -4.61 -14.53
CA LYS A 130 10.84 -3.74 -15.10
C LYS A 130 12.05 -3.60 -14.18
N ILE A 131 11.83 -3.33 -12.90
CA ILE A 131 12.91 -3.25 -11.90
C ILE A 131 13.68 -4.57 -11.87
N LEU A 132 12.99 -5.70 -11.72
CA LEU A 132 13.66 -7.02 -11.66
C LEU A 132 14.42 -7.34 -12.96
N LYS A 133 13.87 -7.01 -14.13
CA LYS A 133 14.57 -7.19 -15.42
C LYS A 133 15.82 -6.32 -15.55
N ASP A 134 15.77 -5.07 -15.09
CA ASP A 134 16.93 -4.15 -15.12
C ASP A 134 18.12 -4.69 -14.29
N PHE A 135 17.87 -5.65 -13.39
CA PHE A 135 18.87 -6.34 -12.56
C PHE A 135 19.08 -7.82 -12.93
N GLY A 136 18.63 -8.24 -14.11
CA GLY A 136 18.93 -9.55 -14.69
C GLY A 136 18.03 -10.71 -14.24
N PHE A 137 16.99 -10.46 -13.45
CA PHE A 137 16.10 -11.54 -13.00
C PHE A 137 15.30 -12.15 -14.16
N GLY A 138 15.35 -13.48 -14.25
CA GLY A 138 14.64 -14.26 -15.26
C GLY A 138 13.11 -14.23 -15.12
N LYS A 139 12.43 -14.75 -16.16
CA LYS A 139 10.95 -14.76 -16.27
C LYS A 139 10.21 -15.42 -15.14
N GLU A 140 10.74 -16.54 -14.68
CA GLU A 140 10.18 -17.26 -13.54
C GLU A 140 10.13 -16.37 -12.29
N LYS A 141 11.22 -15.66 -12.00
CA LYS A 141 11.35 -14.84 -10.79
C LYS A 141 10.44 -13.63 -10.80
N TYR A 142 10.45 -12.81 -11.86
CA TYR A 142 9.57 -11.63 -11.85
C TYR A 142 8.09 -12.01 -11.89
N ARG A 143 7.72 -13.14 -12.51
CA ARG A 143 6.33 -13.66 -12.47
C ARG A 143 5.95 -14.16 -11.09
N PHE A 144 6.89 -14.80 -10.38
CA PHE A 144 6.70 -15.19 -8.99
C PHE A 144 6.53 -13.96 -8.09
N ALA A 145 7.39 -12.95 -8.19
CA ALA A 145 7.26 -11.71 -7.41
C ALA A 145 5.93 -10.98 -7.69
N GLN A 146 5.53 -10.89 -8.97
CA GLN A 146 4.21 -10.36 -9.36
C GLN A 146 3.07 -11.13 -8.70
N PHE A 147 3.12 -12.46 -8.70
CA PHE A 147 2.10 -13.28 -8.06
C PHE A 147 2.08 -13.09 -6.54
N MET A 148 3.24 -13.07 -5.90
CA MET A 148 3.36 -12.89 -4.44
C MET A 148 2.83 -11.52 -4.01
N PHE A 149 3.09 -10.47 -4.79
CA PHE A 149 2.50 -9.16 -4.58
C PHE A 149 0.98 -9.19 -4.79
N ALA A 150 0.51 -9.67 -5.94
CA ALA A 150 -0.91 -9.70 -6.31
C ALA A 150 -1.79 -10.52 -5.36
N SER A 151 -1.27 -11.61 -4.81
CA SER A 151 -1.97 -12.51 -3.88
C SER A 151 -1.83 -12.08 -2.41
N SER A 152 -1.05 -11.05 -2.09
CA SER A 152 -0.88 -10.60 -0.72
C SER A 152 -2.17 -9.97 -0.19
N LEU A 153 -2.54 -10.29 1.05
CA LEU A 153 -3.64 -9.61 1.74
C LEU A 153 -3.38 -8.10 1.87
N PHE A 154 -2.10 -7.67 1.91
CA PHE A 154 -1.72 -6.26 1.88
C PHE A 154 -2.03 -5.55 0.56
N VAL A 155 -2.37 -6.29 -0.49
CA VAL A 155 -2.76 -5.73 -1.79
C VAL A 155 -4.24 -5.97 -2.04
N VAL A 156 -4.71 -7.22 -1.86
CA VAL A 156 -6.10 -7.61 -2.14
C VAL A 156 -7.08 -6.78 -1.33
N LEU A 157 -6.86 -6.61 -0.02
CA LEU A 157 -7.77 -5.87 0.84
C LEU A 157 -7.81 -4.38 0.44
N PRO A 158 -6.70 -3.61 0.54
CA PRO A 158 -6.76 -2.18 0.26
C PRO A 158 -7.03 -1.82 -1.19
N THR A 159 -6.58 -2.64 -2.14
CA THR A 159 -6.66 -2.28 -3.57
C THR A 159 -7.88 -2.86 -4.26
N VAL A 160 -8.21 -4.12 -3.99
CA VAL A 160 -9.29 -4.81 -4.71
C VAL A 160 -10.61 -4.70 -3.96
N ALA A 161 -10.61 -4.90 -2.64
CA ALA A 161 -11.83 -4.83 -1.85
C ALA A 161 -12.34 -3.39 -1.74
N ILE A 162 -11.48 -2.47 -1.28
CA ILE A 162 -11.91 -1.11 -0.93
C ILE A 162 -11.30 -0.02 -1.83
N ALA A 163 -10.49 -0.40 -2.82
CA ALA A 163 -9.93 0.47 -3.86
C ALA A 163 -9.37 1.81 -3.36
N GLN A 164 -8.42 1.73 -2.43
CA GLN A 164 -7.74 2.90 -1.87
C GLN A 164 -6.67 3.47 -2.80
N ILE A 165 -6.56 4.79 -2.78
CA ILE A 165 -5.71 5.60 -3.67
C ILE A 165 -4.21 5.38 -3.46
N ASP A 166 -3.82 4.76 -2.35
CA ASP A 166 -2.44 4.40 -2.02
C ASP A 166 -1.71 3.62 -3.12
N MET A 167 -2.43 2.84 -3.92
CA MET A 167 -1.84 2.10 -5.04
C MET A 167 -1.21 3.03 -6.10
N ILE A 168 -1.73 4.25 -6.25
CA ILE A 168 -1.11 5.29 -7.11
C ILE A 168 0.27 5.64 -6.56
N THR A 169 0.37 5.90 -5.26
CA THR A 169 1.65 6.22 -4.60
C THR A 169 2.61 5.05 -4.69
N VAL A 170 2.17 3.80 -4.50
CA VAL A 170 3.02 2.60 -4.66
C VAL A 170 3.63 2.56 -6.06
N PHE A 171 2.83 2.75 -7.11
CA PHE A 171 3.33 2.79 -8.48
C PHE A 171 4.38 3.90 -8.67
N LEU A 172 4.07 5.13 -8.25
CA LEU A 172 4.96 6.28 -8.39
C LEU A 172 6.28 6.09 -7.62
N MET A 173 6.22 5.50 -6.42
CA MET A 173 7.41 5.20 -5.63
C MET A 173 8.30 4.15 -6.30
N LEU A 174 7.73 3.08 -6.87
CA LEU A 174 8.50 2.11 -7.63
C LEU A 174 9.09 2.73 -8.91
N TRP A 175 8.35 3.61 -9.58
CA TRP A 175 8.87 4.33 -10.73
C TRP A 175 10.05 5.22 -10.36
N GLY A 176 9.92 6.02 -9.29
CA GLY A 176 11.00 6.84 -8.76
C GLY A 176 12.22 5.99 -8.41
N ILE A 177 12.02 4.88 -7.68
CA ILE A 177 13.09 3.92 -7.37
C ILE A 177 13.77 3.37 -8.62
N ARG A 178 13.02 3.04 -9.67
CA ARG A 178 13.61 2.55 -10.92
C ARG A 178 14.49 3.60 -11.59
N GLU A 179 14.03 4.84 -11.70
CA GLU A 179 14.82 5.95 -12.25
C GLU A 179 16.05 6.23 -11.38
N TYR A 180 15.91 6.16 -10.06
CA TYR A 180 17.01 6.27 -9.10
C TYR A 180 18.05 5.18 -9.34
N LEU A 181 17.65 3.92 -9.49
CA LEU A 181 18.56 2.78 -9.62
C LEU A 181 19.29 2.73 -10.97
N ASN A 182 18.71 3.31 -12.01
CA ASN A 182 19.27 3.31 -13.36
C ASN A 182 20.18 4.52 -13.66
N ALA A 183 20.39 5.41 -12.70
CA ALA A 183 21.28 6.56 -12.84
C ALA A 183 22.41 6.52 -11.78
N ASP A 184 23.60 7.01 -12.13
CA ASP A 184 24.72 7.08 -11.18
C ASP A 184 24.58 8.25 -10.18
N GLN A 185 23.81 9.27 -10.56
CA GLN A 185 23.57 10.49 -9.78
C GLN A 185 22.06 10.70 -9.57
N ILE A 186 21.69 11.58 -8.65
CA ILE A 186 20.31 12.05 -8.50
C ILE A 186 19.89 12.80 -9.77
N THR A 187 18.73 12.45 -10.34
CA THR A 187 18.24 13.05 -11.59
C THR A 187 16.97 13.85 -11.35
N TRP A 188 16.72 14.85 -12.20
CA TRP A 188 15.48 15.62 -12.17
C TRP A 188 14.23 14.75 -12.35
N LYS A 189 14.33 13.64 -13.11
CA LYS A 189 13.23 12.68 -13.29
C LYS A 189 12.86 12.01 -11.97
N PHE A 190 13.87 11.51 -11.25
CA PHE A 190 13.67 10.94 -9.91
C PHE A 190 13.06 11.97 -8.97
N LEU A 191 13.61 13.20 -8.92
CA LEU A 191 13.12 14.27 -8.06
C LEU A 191 11.66 14.62 -8.36
N LEU A 192 11.30 14.79 -9.63
CA LEU A 192 9.95 15.14 -10.05
C LEU A 192 8.94 14.02 -9.73
N ILE A 193 9.29 12.76 -10.00
CA ILE A 193 8.42 11.61 -9.70
C ILE A 193 8.21 11.48 -8.19
N CYS A 194 9.28 11.57 -7.40
CA CYS A 194 9.20 11.51 -5.94
C CYS A 194 8.43 12.69 -5.35
N SER A 195 8.60 13.90 -5.92
CA SER A 195 7.84 15.07 -5.48
C SER A 195 6.35 14.93 -5.78
N PHE A 196 6.01 14.44 -6.97
CA PHE A 196 4.63 14.13 -7.30
C PHE A 196 4.05 13.02 -6.41
N ALA A 197 4.82 11.96 -6.15
CA ALA A 197 4.42 10.90 -5.21
C ALA A 197 4.17 11.45 -3.79
N ALA A 198 5.01 12.38 -3.33
CA ALA A 198 4.88 13.03 -2.03
C ALA A 198 3.66 13.94 -1.94
N ALA A 199 3.29 14.64 -3.03
CA ALA A 199 2.06 15.41 -3.13
C ALA A 199 0.81 14.51 -3.17
N MET A 200 0.91 13.31 -3.75
CA MET A 200 -0.17 12.33 -3.64
C MET A 200 -0.27 11.78 -2.21
N LYS A 201 0.87 11.51 -1.58
CA LYS A 201 0.96 10.99 -0.21
C LYS A 201 2.34 11.24 0.40
N ILE A 202 2.36 11.98 1.50
CA ILE A 202 3.61 12.43 2.16
C ILE A 202 4.53 11.28 2.60
N PHE A 203 4.01 10.05 2.75
CA PHE A 203 4.80 8.86 3.07
C PHE A 203 5.92 8.57 2.06
N ALA A 204 5.79 9.04 0.82
CA ALA A 204 6.86 8.94 -0.15
C ALA A 204 8.14 9.67 0.32
N LEU A 205 8.01 10.74 1.13
CA LEU A 205 9.14 11.47 1.69
C LEU A 205 9.98 10.61 2.65
N PHE A 206 9.35 9.69 3.39
CA PHE A 206 10.05 8.85 4.36
C PHE A 206 11.08 7.94 3.68
N VAL A 207 10.83 7.58 2.41
CA VAL A 207 11.75 6.78 1.60
C VAL A 207 12.68 7.68 0.79
N PHE A 208 12.14 8.75 0.23
CA PHE A 208 12.92 9.73 -0.55
C PHE A 208 14.13 10.25 0.22
N ILE A 209 13.95 10.66 1.48
CA ILE A 209 15.02 11.26 2.30
C ILE A 209 16.24 10.33 2.42
N PRO A 210 16.12 9.09 2.95
CA PRO A 210 17.27 8.21 3.06
C PRO A 210 17.82 7.78 1.69
N LEU A 211 17.02 7.71 0.62
CA LEU A 211 17.55 7.37 -0.71
C LEU A 211 18.41 8.48 -1.33
N VAL A 212 18.04 9.76 -1.14
CA VAL A 212 18.90 10.89 -1.53
C VAL A 212 20.23 10.80 -0.77
N LEU A 213 20.17 10.62 0.56
CA LEU A 213 21.38 10.50 1.40
C LEU A 213 22.24 9.27 1.08
N LEU A 214 21.65 8.20 0.53
CA LEU A 214 22.38 7.02 0.10
C LEU A 214 23.29 7.32 -1.11
N LYS A 215 22.85 8.17 -2.03
CA LYS A 215 23.57 8.46 -3.29
C LYS A 215 24.33 9.79 -3.27
N GLU A 216 23.75 10.85 -2.72
CA GLU A 216 24.38 12.16 -2.61
C GLU A 216 24.93 12.39 -1.21
N LYS A 217 26.21 12.76 -1.13
CA LYS A 217 26.94 12.98 0.14
C LYS A 217 27.32 14.44 0.37
N ARG A 218 27.24 15.28 -0.67
CA ARG A 218 27.53 16.72 -0.58
C ARG A 218 26.32 17.42 0.01
N ILE A 219 26.43 17.89 1.25
CA ILE A 219 25.28 18.39 2.02
C ILE A 219 24.48 19.50 1.31
N LEU A 220 25.12 20.40 0.57
CA LEU A 220 24.42 21.45 -0.17
C LEU A 220 23.58 20.89 -1.33
N TYR A 221 24.08 19.86 -2.03
CA TYR A 221 23.34 19.19 -3.09
C TYR A 221 22.17 18.39 -2.50
N VAL A 222 22.38 17.73 -1.37
CA VAL A 222 21.29 17.09 -0.61
C VAL A 222 20.18 18.09 -0.30
N LEU A 223 20.50 19.28 0.20
CA LEU A 223 19.48 20.30 0.49
C LEU A 223 18.70 20.73 -0.75
N VAL A 224 19.38 20.94 -1.89
CA VAL A 224 18.73 21.27 -3.17
C VAL A 224 17.80 20.14 -3.62
N ASP A 225 18.27 18.90 -3.55
CA ASP A 225 17.47 17.71 -3.88
C ASP A 225 16.25 17.57 -2.96
N MET A 226 16.41 17.84 -1.66
CA MET A 226 15.29 17.81 -0.71
C MET A 226 14.23 18.86 -1.03
N ILE A 227 14.64 20.09 -1.38
CA ILE A 227 13.72 21.15 -1.81
C ILE A 227 12.99 20.74 -3.10
N ALA A 228 13.72 20.20 -4.08
CA ALA A 228 13.11 19.69 -5.31
C ALA A 228 12.12 18.55 -5.04
N GLY A 229 12.41 17.69 -4.05
CA GLY A 229 11.53 16.61 -3.62
C GLY A 229 10.21 17.07 -3.01
N VAL A 230 10.07 18.33 -2.57
CA VAL A 230 8.82 18.85 -1.99
C VAL A 230 8.12 19.90 -2.86
N ILE A 231 8.60 20.15 -4.08
CA ILE A 231 8.07 21.21 -4.94
C ILE A 231 6.59 21.02 -5.31
N CYS A 232 6.14 19.79 -5.59
CA CYS A 232 4.74 19.51 -5.87
C CYS A 232 3.84 19.72 -4.65
N ILE A 233 4.34 19.47 -3.43
CA ILE A 233 3.62 19.81 -2.19
C ILE A 233 3.47 21.34 -2.09
N ALA A 234 4.55 22.09 -2.34
CA ALA A 234 4.49 23.55 -2.34
C ALA A 234 3.48 24.08 -3.38
N LEU A 235 3.45 23.51 -4.59
CA LEU A 235 2.44 23.83 -5.61
C LEU A 235 1.00 23.52 -5.17
N CYS A 236 0.82 22.56 -4.25
CA CYS A 236 -0.48 22.27 -3.66
C CYS A 236 -0.88 23.27 -2.57
N LEU A 237 0.08 23.71 -1.77
CA LEU A 237 -0.16 24.53 -0.58
C LEU A 237 -0.26 26.03 -0.90
N LEU A 238 0.67 26.55 -1.70
CA LEU A 238 0.83 27.98 -1.91
C LEU A 238 -0.43 28.68 -2.47
N PRO A 239 -1.19 28.10 -3.42
CA PRO A 239 -2.41 28.74 -3.92
C PRO A 239 -3.52 28.92 -2.87
N TYR A 240 -3.47 28.14 -1.79
CA TYR A 240 -4.47 28.11 -0.72
C TYR A 240 -3.90 28.59 0.62
N ALA A 241 -2.70 29.17 0.63
CA ALA A 241 -2.06 29.66 1.84
C ALA A 241 -2.92 30.77 2.50
N GLY A 242 -3.18 30.63 3.79
CA GLY A 242 -3.98 31.59 4.58
C GLY A 242 -5.49 31.52 4.34
N ARG A 243 -5.98 30.55 3.56
CA ARG A 243 -7.42 30.38 3.30
C ARG A 243 -8.09 29.50 4.37
N GLU A 244 -9.19 30.00 4.95
CA GLU A 244 -9.93 29.33 6.02
C GLU A 244 -10.62 28.03 5.56
N ASP A 245 -11.17 28.01 4.34
CA ASP A 245 -11.81 26.83 3.74
C ASP A 245 -10.82 25.67 3.55
N TYR A 246 -9.58 25.98 3.15
CA TYR A 246 -8.53 24.97 3.04
C TYR A 246 -8.15 24.38 4.41
N VAL A 247 -7.97 25.25 5.42
CA VAL A 247 -7.63 24.81 6.78
C VAL A 247 -8.76 23.97 7.37
N GLN A 248 -10.01 24.42 7.24
CA GLN A 248 -11.18 23.70 7.72
C GLN A 248 -11.30 22.31 7.07
N SER A 249 -11.03 22.20 5.77
CA SER A 249 -11.17 20.95 5.03
C SER A 249 -10.05 19.95 5.32
N THR A 250 -8.83 20.41 5.61
CA THR A 250 -7.64 19.54 5.68
C THR A 250 -7.04 19.35 7.08
N SER A 251 -7.33 20.23 8.05
CA SER A 251 -6.72 20.22 9.39
C SER A 251 -6.91 18.91 10.13
N ILE A 252 -8.14 18.36 10.13
CA ILE A 252 -8.47 17.12 10.84
C ILE A 252 -7.54 15.98 10.43
N LEU A 253 -7.33 15.78 9.11
CA LEU A 253 -6.47 14.70 8.63
C LEU A 253 -5.00 14.98 8.93
N ASN A 254 -4.55 16.22 8.74
CA ASN A 254 -3.16 16.62 8.98
C ASN A 254 -2.78 16.50 10.46
N ASP A 255 -3.62 16.98 11.38
CA ASP A 255 -3.35 16.96 12.82
C ASP A 255 -3.36 15.52 13.36
N VAL A 256 -4.29 14.69 12.88
CA VAL A 256 -4.32 13.26 13.20
C VAL A 256 -3.08 12.55 12.66
N MET A 257 -2.63 12.89 11.45
CA MET A 257 -1.42 12.30 10.88
C MET A 257 -0.16 12.69 11.67
N VAL A 258 0.00 13.97 11.96
CA VAL A 258 1.15 14.48 12.72
C VAL A 258 1.16 13.85 14.11
N SER A 259 0.06 13.91 14.86
CA SER A 259 -0.03 13.32 16.21
C SER A 259 0.34 11.83 16.22
N ARG A 260 -0.11 11.04 15.23
CA ARG A 260 0.24 9.62 15.12
C ARG A 260 1.73 9.37 14.93
N MET A 261 2.44 10.23 14.21
CA MET A 261 3.91 10.11 14.03
C MET A 261 4.69 10.31 15.33
N PHE A 262 4.11 11.05 16.29
CA PHE A 262 4.71 11.33 17.61
C PHE A 262 4.16 10.45 18.74
N SER A 263 3.11 9.65 18.47
CA SER A 263 2.34 8.94 19.50
C SER A 263 3.08 7.80 20.20
N THR A 264 3.89 7.02 19.48
CA THR A 264 4.65 5.91 20.07
C THR A 264 6.07 6.37 20.35
N THR A 265 6.48 6.31 21.61
CA THR A 265 7.75 6.84 22.08
C THR A 265 8.59 5.78 22.76
N PHE A 266 9.92 5.90 22.64
CA PHE A 266 10.85 5.22 23.53
C PHE A 266 10.99 6.01 24.82
N VAL A 267 11.05 5.30 25.95
CA VAL A 267 11.32 5.90 27.25
C VAL A 267 12.77 6.39 27.26
N GLY A 268 12.96 7.71 27.17
CA GLY A 268 14.26 8.36 27.29
C GLY A 268 14.53 8.86 28.70
N GLY A 269 15.81 9.10 29.02
CA GLY A 269 16.21 9.60 30.35
C GLY A 269 15.79 11.05 30.63
N ASN A 270 15.74 11.90 29.59
CA ASN A 270 15.37 13.32 29.72
C ASN A 270 13.95 13.63 29.19
N THR A 271 13.54 12.95 28.12
CA THR A 271 12.23 13.12 27.48
C THR A 271 11.90 11.89 26.65
N GLU A 272 10.64 11.76 26.26
CA GLU A 272 10.16 10.75 25.33
C GLU A 272 10.71 10.99 23.92
N ILE A 273 11.12 9.91 23.26
CA ILE A 273 11.72 9.96 21.92
C ILE A 273 10.75 9.31 20.93
N PRO A 274 10.15 10.04 19.96
CA PRO A 274 9.26 9.48 18.96
C PRO A 274 9.91 8.33 18.18
N ALA A 275 9.43 7.11 18.37
CA ALA A 275 10.13 5.89 17.96
C ALA A 275 10.32 5.81 16.44
N PHE A 276 9.26 6.09 15.67
CA PHE A 276 9.31 6.07 14.22
C PHE A 276 10.30 7.09 13.66
N LEU A 277 10.24 8.34 14.14
CA LEU A 277 11.13 9.41 13.67
C LEU A 277 12.59 9.14 14.03
N ALA A 278 12.85 8.65 15.23
CA ALA A 278 14.20 8.26 15.65
C ALA A 278 14.79 7.18 14.73
N ILE A 279 14.00 6.16 14.38
CA ILE A 279 14.42 5.11 13.44
C ILE A 279 14.62 5.68 12.03
N LEU A 280 13.73 6.55 11.55
CA LEU A 280 13.87 7.19 10.24
C LEU A 280 15.17 8.01 10.16
N VAL A 281 15.51 8.75 11.21
CA VAL A 281 16.78 9.49 11.32
C VAL A 281 17.96 8.51 11.35
N ALA A 282 17.88 7.42 12.11
CA ALA A 282 18.93 6.41 12.16
C ALA A 282 19.16 5.74 10.79
N LEU A 283 18.09 5.44 10.04
CA LEU A 283 18.16 4.91 8.67
C LEU A 283 18.75 5.94 7.70
N SER A 284 18.45 7.23 7.89
CA SER A 284 19.02 8.32 7.09
C SER A 284 20.52 8.51 7.35
N ILE A 285 20.95 8.42 8.62
CA ILE A 285 22.37 8.41 9.01
C ILE A 285 23.07 7.18 8.42
N TYR A 286 22.46 6.01 8.54
CA TYR A 286 22.96 4.79 7.94
C TYR A 286 23.13 4.94 6.42
N ALA A 287 22.13 5.46 5.72
CA ALA A 287 22.17 5.70 4.29
C ALA A 287 23.31 6.66 3.92
N TYR A 288 23.48 7.75 4.67
CA TYR A 288 24.57 8.69 4.49
C TYR A 288 25.95 8.05 4.71
N ALA A 289 26.11 7.24 5.76
CA ALA A 289 27.37 6.58 6.10
C ALA A 289 27.71 5.36 5.23
N ALA A 290 26.71 4.74 4.58
CA ALA A 290 26.91 3.57 3.74
C ALA A 290 27.80 3.90 2.54
N LYS A 291 28.86 3.11 2.37
CA LYS A 291 29.72 3.11 1.18
C LYS A 291 29.19 2.04 0.23
N VAL A 292 28.60 2.50 -0.87
CA VAL A 292 27.98 1.66 -1.90
C VAL A 292 28.72 1.94 -3.19
N GLU A 293 29.32 0.91 -3.78
CA GLU A 293 30.27 1.10 -4.90
C GLU A 293 29.65 0.73 -6.25
N ASN A 294 28.70 -0.20 -6.27
CA ASN A 294 28.15 -0.75 -7.51
C ASN A 294 26.62 -0.72 -7.54
N LYS A 295 26.07 -0.81 -8.76
CA LYS A 295 24.63 -0.75 -9.04
C LYS A 295 23.83 -1.80 -8.25
N ASP A 296 24.40 -2.98 -8.03
CA ASP A 296 23.74 -4.10 -7.34
C ASP A 296 23.63 -3.88 -5.84
N GLU A 297 24.67 -3.33 -5.23
CA GLU A 297 24.61 -2.88 -3.85
C GLU A 297 23.60 -1.74 -3.71
N TYR A 298 23.56 -0.78 -4.65
CA TYR A 298 22.52 0.26 -4.65
C TYR A 298 21.13 -0.36 -4.69
N PHE A 299 20.88 -1.36 -5.53
CA PHE A 299 19.60 -2.05 -5.56
C PHE A 299 19.24 -2.69 -4.23
N TYR A 300 20.17 -3.46 -3.65
CA TYR A 300 19.95 -4.12 -2.37
C TYR A 300 19.67 -3.12 -1.24
N HIS A 301 20.53 -2.12 -1.07
CA HIS A 301 20.38 -1.10 -0.03
C HIS A 301 19.08 -0.31 -0.23
N THR A 302 18.72 0.04 -1.46
CA THR A 302 17.47 0.74 -1.78
C THR A 302 16.25 -0.08 -1.35
N MET A 303 16.19 -1.36 -1.74
CA MET A 303 15.08 -2.24 -1.36
C MET A 303 15.00 -2.42 0.16
N TRP A 304 16.15 -2.63 0.82
CA TRP A 304 16.19 -2.86 2.26
C TRP A 304 15.84 -1.63 3.08
N ILE A 305 16.41 -0.46 2.75
CA ILE A 305 16.10 0.81 3.41
C ILE A 305 14.62 1.12 3.27
N THR A 306 14.06 0.95 2.07
CA THR A 306 12.65 1.22 1.83
C THR A 306 11.74 0.28 2.65
N LEU A 307 12.08 -1.01 2.69
CA LEU A 307 11.38 -1.98 3.53
C LEU A 307 11.50 -1.62 5.02
N ALA A 308 12.69 -1.20 5.48
CA ALA A 308 12.94 -0.83 6.87
C ALA A 308 12.17 0.42 7.30
N VAL A 309 12.08 1.43 6.43
CA VAL A 309 11.27 2.65 6.66
C VAL A 309 9.81 2.27 6.86
N PHE A 310 9.22 1.50 5.95
CA PHE A 310 7.80 1.14 6.07
C PHE A 310 7.55 0.14 7.21
N ALA A 311 8.47 -0.76 7.50
CA ALA A 311 8.35 -1.63 8.67
C ALA A 311 8.34 -0.82 9.97
N ALA A 312 9.25 0.15 10.12
CA ALA A 312 9.24 1.05 11.27
C ALA A 312 7.93 1.84 11.33
N PHE A 313 7.42 2.32 10.19
CA PHE A 313 6.15 3.03 10.12
C PHE A 313 4.99 2.14 10.62
N PHE A 314 4.84 0.92 10.13
CA PHE A 314 3.72 0.05 10.52
C PHE A 314 3.84 -0.54 11.93
N ILE A 315 5.04 -0.59 12.52
CA ILE A 315 5.24 -1.06 13.90
C ILE A 315 5.00 0.06 14.91
N PHE A 316 5.44 1.29 14.62
CA PHE A 316 5.49 2.39 15.58
C PHE A 316 4.50 3.54 15.29
N VAL A 317 3.73 3.47 14.21
CA VAL A 317 2.68 4.46 13.91
C VAL A 317 1.34 3.75 13.86
N TYR A 318 0.31 4.34 14.49
CA TYR A 318 -1.07 3.89 14.36
C TYR A 318 -1.60 4.16 12.94
N ALA A 319 -1.17 3.32 12.00
CA ALA A 319 -1.42 3.45 10.58
C ALA A 319 -2.83 2.98 10.22
N HIS A 320 -3.49 3.72 9.31
CA HIS A 320 -4.72 3.22 8.70
C HIS A 320 -4.44 1.92 7.93
N PRO A 321 -5.41 1.00 7.93
CA PRO A 321 -5.18 -0.38 7.54
C PRO A 321 -4.90 -0.57 6.06
N TYR A 322 -5.21 0.44 5.23
CA TYR A 322 -4.97 0.39 3.79
C TYR A 322 -3.61 0.93 3.36
N TRP A 323 -2.89 1.63 4.23
CA TRP A 323 -1.54 2.10 3.94
C TRP A 323 -0.55 0.94 3.83
N ILE A 324 -0.86 -0.23 4.43
CA ILE A 324 0.00 -1.43 4.48
C ILE A 324 0.46 -1.92 3.09
N VAL A 325 -0.27 -1.54 2.03
CA VAL A 325 0.10 -1.81 0.64
C VAL A 325 1.49 -1.24 0.27
N LEU A 326 1.93 -0.18 0.94
CA LEU A 326 3.25 0.43 0.77
C LEU A 326 4.39 -0.53 1.12
N LEU A 327 4.16 -1.52 1.99
CA LEU A 327 5.18 -2.49 2.39
C LEU A 327 5.30 -3.67 1.39
N ALA A 328 4.19 -4.01 0.73
CA ALA A 328 4.05 -5.23 -0.07
C ALA A 328 5.06 -5.41 -1.24
N PRO A 329 5.40 -4.39 -2.06
CA PRO A 329 6.25 -4.63 -3.23
C PRO A 329 7.68 -5.02 -2.81
N TYR A 330 8.17 -4.45 -1.72
CA TYR A 330 9.53 -4.70 -1.24
C TYR A 330 9.68 -6.10 -0.65
N ILE A 331 8.65 -6.59 0.05
CA ILE A 331 8.60 -7.98 0.49
C ILE A 331 8.62 -8.94 -0.72
N ALA A 332 7.81 -8.66 -1.74
CA ALA A 332 7.76 -9.48 -2.95
C ALA A 332 9.11 -9.53 -3.70
N ILE A 333 9.82 -8.39 -3.76
CA ILE A 333 11.17 -8.33 -4.33
C ILE A 333 12.15 -9.14 -3.49
N PHE A 334 12.13 -9.04 -2.16
CA PHE A 334 13.05 -9.80 -1.30
C PHE A 334 12.86 -11.31 -1.38
N LEU A 335 11.64 -11.80 -1.61
CA LEU A 335 11.40 -13.23 -1.83
C LEU A 335 12.23 -13.78 -3.00
N VAL A 336 12.35 -13.02 -4.10
CA VAL A 336 13.11 -13.47 -5.28
C VAL A 336 14.59 -13.10 -5.23
N MET A 337 14.94 -11.98 -4.59
CA MET A 337 16.33 -11.60 -4.35
C MET A 337 17.01 -12.58 -3.40
N ARG A 338 16.31 -13.06 -2.38
CA ARG A 338 16.84 -13.99 -1.37
C ARG A 338 16.21 -15.36 -1.51
N SER A 339 16.29 -15.92 -2.72
CA SER A 339 15.76 -17.26 -2.97
C SER A 339 16.56 -18.36 -2.24
N ASP A 340 17.78 -18.07 -1.78
CA ASP A 340 18.54 -18.88 -0.81
C ASP A 340 17.77 -19.10 0.51
N LYS A 341 16.90 -18.15 0.88
CA LYS A 341 16.08 -18.18 2.09
C LYS A 341 14.58 -18.21 1.80
N MET A 342 14.20 -18.61 0.59
CA MET A 342 12.82 -18.54 0.09
C MET A 342 11.81 -19.11 1.06
N LYS A 343 12.03 -20.35 1.54
CA LYS A 343 11.10 -21.03 2.45
C LYS A 343 10.84 -20.24 3.74
N LEU A 344 11.90 -19.77 4.39
CA LEU A 344 11.78 -18.98 5.62
C LEU A 344 11.10 -17.63 5.35
N ASN A 345 11.49 -16.94 4.27
CA ASN A 345 10.90 -15.67 3.90
C ASN A 345 9.40 -15.80 3.57
N MET A 346 8.96 -16.90 2.92
CA MET A 346 7.55 -17.16 2.66
C MET A 346 6.75 -17.43 3.94
N ILE A 347 7.33 -18.16 4.90
CA ILE A 347 6.68 -18.41 6.20
C ILE A 347 6.51 -17.09 6.95
N LEU A 348 7.57 -16.29 7.04
CA LEU A 348 7.53 -14.97 7.68
C LEU A 348 6.50 -14.07 6.99
N GLU A 349 6.52 -13.98 5.67
CA GLU A 349 5.59 -13.16 4.89
C GLU A 349 4.12 -13.60 5.08
N PHE A 350 3.84 -14.90 5.21
CA PHE A 350 2.51 -15.39 5.52
C PHE A 350 2.00 -14.88 6.87
N PHE A 351 2.83 -14.96 7.93
CA PHE A 351 2.45 -14.45 9.25
C PHE A 351 2.37 -12.93 9.28
N ILE A 352 3.30 -12.23 8.62
CA ILE A 352 3.26 -10.76 8.46
C ILE A 352 1.93 -10.35 7.83
N SER A 353 1.58 -10.91 6.67
CA SER A 353 0.39 -10.52 5.94
C SER A 353 -0.91 -10.93 6.64
N SER A 354 -1.00 -12.15 7.16
CA SER A 354 -2.21 -12.68 7.80
C SER A 354 -2.50 -12.00 9.13
N CYS A 355 -1.51 -11.91 10.03
CA CYS A 355 -1.73 -11.36 11.36
C CYS A 355 -2.07 -9.87 11.33
N ALA A 356 -1.38 -9.07 10.51
CA ALA A 356 -1.73 -7.65 10.36
C ALA A 356 -3.10 -7.47 9.69
N SER A 357 -3.45 -8.28 8.69
CA SER A 357 -4.76 -8.17 8.04
C SER A 357 -5.92 -8.51 8.99
N VAL A 358 -5.77 -9.57 9.80
CA VAL A 358 -6.78 -9.93 10.81
C VAL A 358 -6.84 -8.86 11.90
N TYR A 359 -5.71 -8.38 12.40
CA TYR A 359 -5.66 -7.25 13.34
C TYR A 359 -6.43 -6.05 12.79
N TYR A 360 -6.17 -5.66 11.54
CA TYR A 360 -6.85 -4.53 10.92
C TYR A 360 -8.36 -4.77 10.69
N CYS A 361 -8.80 -5.98 10.36
CA CYS A 361 -10.23 -6.31 10.26
C CYS A 361 -10.94 -6.22 11.62
N ILE A 362 -10.23 -6.45 12.73
CA ILE A 362 -10.77 -6.35 14.09
C ILE A 362 -10.78 -4.91 14.57
N SER A 363 -9.65 -4.21 14.42
CA SER A 363 -9.42 -2.90 15.04
C SER A 363 -9.98 -1.73 14.22
N PHE A 364 -10.25 -1.91 12.93
CA PHE A 364 -10.76 -0.86 12.06
C PHE A 364 -12.07 -1.28 11.39
N GLN A 365 -13.03 -0.36 11.40
CA GLN A 365 -14.34 -0.51 10.74
C GLN A 365 -14.26 -0.28 9.22
N VAL A 366 -13.21 -0.81 8.59
CA VAL A 366 -12.91 -0.63 7.16
C VAL A 366 -13.19 -1.91 6.39
N TYR A 367 -12.77 -3.05 6.96
CA TYR A 367 -12.91 -4.36 6.37
C TYR A 367 -13.91 -5.19 7.16
N MET A 368 -14.55 -6.16 6.52
CA MET A 368 -15.47 -7.08 7.21
C MET A 368 -16.58 -6.34 7.97
N THR A 369 -17.18 -5.34 7.33
CA THR A 369 -18.32 -4.57 7.87
C THR A 369 -19.53 -4.72 6.96
N ARG A 370 -20.73 -4.51 7.51
CA ARG A 370 -21.97 -4.49 6.71
C ARG A 370 -21.93 -3.47 5.58
N GLU A 371 -21.36 -2.29 5.85
CA GLU A 371 -21.22 -1.20 4.89
C GLU A 371 -20.37 -1.58 3.67
N THR A 372 -19.45 -2.54 3.83
CA THR A 372 -18.59 -3.00 2.74
C THR A 372 -19.39 -3.50 1.52
N PHE A 373 -20.61 -4.01 1.72
CA PHE A 373 -21.46 -4.54 0.64
C PHE A 373 -22.60 -3.62 0.23
N ALA A 374 -22.68 -2.41 0.80
CA ALA A 374 -23.87 -1.57 0.70
C ALA A 374 -24.04 -0.85 -0.66
N ASP A 375 -22.97 -0.71 -1.45
CA ASP A 375 -22.98 0.16 -2.63
C ASP A 375 -23.00 -0.58 -3.99
N LEU A 376 -22.56 -1.84 -4.08
CA LEU A 376 -22.34 -2.53 -5.36
C LEU A 376 -23.40 -3.60 -5.70
N ILE A 377 -23.02 -4.65 -6.44
CA ILE A 377 -23.96 -5.63 -7.02
C ILE A 377 -24.80 -6.33 -5.94
N LEU A 378 -24.24 -6.54 -4.74
CA LEU A 378 -24.96 -7.18 -3.64
C LEU A 378 -25.88 -6.23 -2.87
N LYS A 379 -25.92 -4.92 -3.18
CA LYS A 379 -26.81 -3.94 -2.54
C LYS A 379 -28.29 -4.34 -2.58
N LYS A 380 -28.71 -5.05 -3.64
CA LYS A 380 -30.10 -5.46 -3.85
C LYS A 380 -30.49 -6.75 -3.14
N LEU A 381 -29.52 -7.49 -2.61
CA LEU A 381 -29.82 -8.73 -1.91
C LEU A 381 -30.36 -8.39 -0.52
N PRO A 382 -31.52 -8.97 -0.12
CA PRO A 382 -32.11 -8.69 1.18
C PRO A 382 -31.15 -9.19 2.28
N MET A 383 -30.50 -8.25 2.96
CA MET A 383 -29.72 -8.56 4.16
C MET A 383 -30.72 -8.85 5.27
N LYS A 384 -30.70 -10.07 5.82
CA LYS A 384 -31.54 -10.40 6.98
C LYS A 384 -31.07 -9.56 8.16
N SER A 385 -31.95 -8.73 8.71
CA SER A 385 -31.72 -8.09 10.02
C SER A 385 -31.77 -9.18 11.09
N GLY A 386 -30.63 -9.60 11.61
CA GLY A 386 -30.50 -10.59 12.68
C GLY A 386 -30.09 -9.99 14.02
N GLU A 387 -29.74 -10.83 14.99
CA GLU A 387 -29.09 -10.44 16.26
C GLU A 387 -27.55 -10.58 16.21
N GLY A 388 -26.97 -10.61 15.01
CA GLY A 388 -25.53 -10.86 14.79
C GLY A 388 -24.63 -9.63 15.00
N CYS A 389 -23.32 -9.80 14.87
CA CYS A 389 -22.34 -8.72 15.09
C CYS A 389 -22.17 -7.84 13.83
N ALA A 390 -22.14 -6.52 13.96
CA ALA A 390 -22.05 -5.57 12.84
C ALA A 390 -20.69 -5.60 12.11
N ASN A 391 -19.65 -6.06 12.78
CA ASN A 391 -18.28 -6.17 12.28
C ASN A 391 -17.50 -7.26 13.04
N LEU A 392 -16.31 -7.60 12.54
CA LEU A 392 -15.47 -8.62 13.17
C LEU A 392 -15.01 -8.21 14.59
N GLY A 393 -14.76 -6.93 14.85
CA GLY A 393 -14.40 -6.44 16.18
C GLY A 393 -15.46 -6.76 17.24
N GLU A 394 -16.73 -6.50 16.93
CA GLU A 394 -17.85 -6.84 17.81
C GLU A 394 -17.98 -8.35 18.03
N PHE A 395 -17.72 -9.16 16.98
CA PHE A 395 -17.69 -10.63 17.12
C PHE A 395 -16.60 -11.08 18.09
N ILE A 396 -15.39 -10.54 17.98
CA ILE A 396 -14.27 -10.83 18.88
C ILE A 396 -14.60 -10.42 20.32
N ALA A 397 -15.20 -9.25 20.52
CA ALA A 397 -15.63 -8.76 21.83
C ALA A 397 -16.69 -9.67 22.46
N LYS A 398 -17.73 -10.05 21.69
CA LYS A 398 -18.82 -10.94 22.13
C LYS A 398 -18.32 -12.31 22.59
N HIS A 399 -17.25 -12.80 21.99
CA HIS A 399 -16.63 -14.09 22.34
C HIS A 399 -15.46 -13.97 23.33
N HIS A 400 -15.20 -12.78 23.91
CA HIS A 400 -14.13 -12.52 24.87
C HIS A 400 -12.72 -12.87 24.34
N LEU A 401 -12.47 -12.62 23.05
CA LEU A 401 -11.20 -12.92 22.39
C LEU A 401 -10.27 -11.69 22.23
N GLU A 402 -10.62 -10.56 22.84
CA GLU A 402 -9.90 -9.28 22.71
C GLU A 402 -8.44 -9.38 23.17
N GLN A 403 -8.16 -10.20 24.18
CA GLN A 403 -6.81 -10.42 24.69
C GLN A 403 -5.81 -10.93 23.64
N TYR A 404 -6.30 -11.59 22.58
CA TYR A 404 -5.45 -12.13 21.51
C TYR A 404 -5.14 -11.12 20.39
N VAL A 405 -5.83 -9.96 20.36
CA VAL A 405 -5.64 -8.94 19.32
C VAL A 405 -4.22 -8.36 19.38
N SER A 406 -3.72 -8.08 20.58
CA SER A 406 -2.34 -7.64 20.79
C SER A 406 -1.32 -8.71 20.38
N SER A 407 -1.64 -9.99 20.56
CA SER A 407 -0.78 -11.10 20.11
C SER A 407 -0.65 -11.16 18.59
N LEU A 408 -1.72 -10.86 17.84
CA LEU A 408 -1.67 -10.77 16.38
C LEU A 408 -0.67 -9.70 15.93
N PHE A 409 -0.77 -8.50 16.50
CA PHE A 409 0.13 -7.40 16.13
C PHE A 409 1.57 -7.68 16.55
N MET A 410 1.79 -8.31 17.72
CA MET A 410 3.11 -8.77 18.15
C MET A 410 3.73 -9.76 17.16
N ILE A 411 2.97 -10.77 16.70
CA ILE A 411 3.45 -11.75 15.71
C ILE A 411 3.81 -11.05 14.40
N PHE A 412 2.98 -10.12 13.93
CA PHE A 412 3.29 -9.28 12.76
C PHE A 412 4.62 -8.54 12.94
N ALA A 413 4.79 -7.81 14.05
CA ALA A 413 5.98 -7.01 14.29
C ALA A 413 7.25 -7.87 14.39
N VAL A 414 7.21 -8.98 15.15
CA VAL A 414 8.34 -9.90 15.31
C VAL A 414 8.72 -10.55 13.98
N CYS A 415 7.74 -11.03 13.21
CA CYS A 415 8.01 -11.64 11.91
C CYS A 415 8.58 -10.62 10.91
N LEU A 416 8.09 -9.38 10.92
CA LEU A 416 8.58 -8.31 10.06
C LEU A 416 10.01 -7.89 10.42
N ILE A 417 10.32 -7.77 11.72
CA ILE A 417 11.69 -7.53 12.21
C ILE A 417 12.61 -8.70 11.82
N ALA A 418 12.16 -9.94 12.01
CA ALA A 418 12.93 -11.12 11.61
C ALA A 418 13.21 -11.10 10.09
N PHE A 419 12.20 -10.79 9.27
CA PHE A 419 12.35 -10.65 7.82
C PHE A 419 13.38 -9.58 7.48
N LEU A 420 13.34 -8.41 8.12
CA LEU A 420 14.33 -7.35 7.92
C LEU A 420 15.75 -7.78 8.28
N VAL A 421 15.93 -8.42 9.44
CA VAL A 421 17.24 -8.84 9.95
C VAL A 421 17.85 -9.92 9.06
N ILE A 422 17.06 -10.89 8.63
CA ILE A 422 17.50 -12.00 7.78
C ILE A 422 17.90 -11.51 6.38
N ASN A 423 17.19 -10.50 5.88
CA ASN A 423 17.41 -9.92 4.55
C ASN A 423 18.29 -8.68 4.58
N ARG A 424 18.97 -8.35 5.69
CA ARG A 424 19.85 -7.18 5.79
C ARG A 424 21.05 -7.24 4.84
N PRO A 425 21.49 -6.09 4.27
CA PRO A 425 22.76 -6.01 3.56
C PRO A 425 23.90 -6.43 4.50
N GLN A 426 24.72 -7.39 4.07
CA GLN A 426 25.94 -7.81 4.78
C GLN A 426 27.14 -7.00 4.28
N LYS A 427 28.28 -7.03 5.00
CA LYS A 427 29.47 -6.28 4.59
C LYS A 427 30.20 -6.97 3.42
N ALA A 428 30.76 -6.17 2.50
CA ALA A 428 31.67 -6.59 1.43
C ALA A 428 31.08 -7.72 0.55
N LYS A 429 31.89 -8.71 0.12
CA LYS A 429 31.50 -9.78 -0.83
C LYS A 429 30.21 -10.53 -0.47
N GLU A 430 29.80 -10.55 0.79
CA GLU A 430 28.53 -11.17 1.20
C GLU A 430 27.28 -10.38 0.76
N SER A 431 27.39 -9.07 0.53
CA SER A 431 26.30 -8.22 0.04
C SER A 431 25.82 -8.64 -1.35
N LEU A 432 26.66 -9.30 -2.13
CA LEU A 432 26.40 -9.74 -3.49
C LEU A 432 26.04 -11.24 -3.60
N LYS A 433 25.98 -11.99 -2.49
CA LYS A 433 25.57 -13.41 -2.52
C LYS A 433 24.21 -13.63 -3.20
N TRP A 434 23.31 -12.65 -3.13
CA TRP A 434 22.04 -12.73 -3.84
C TRP A 434 22.18 -12.78 -5.37
N ARG A 435 23.27 -12.26 -5.95
CA ARG A 435 23.54 -12.35 -7.40
C ARG A 435 23.69 -13.79 -7.86
N GLU A 436 24.27 -14.66 -7.05
CA GLU A 436 24.37 -16.09 -7.32
C GLU A 436 23.00 -16.74 -7.48
N THR A 437 21.98 -16.13 -6.87
CA THR A 437 20.62 -16.63 -6.97
C THR A 437 19.89 -16.16 -8.22
N VAL A 438 20.32 -15.09 -8.89
CA VAL A 438 19.55 -14.43 -9.97
C VAL A 438 19.18 -15.39 -11.10
N ASP A 439 20.14 -16.23 -11.52
CA ASP A 439 19.98 -17.23 -12.58
C ASP A 439 19.49 -18.60 -12.05
N GLY A 440 19.39 -18.77 -10.73
CA GLY A 440 18.96 -20.00 -10.09
C GLY A 440 17.45 -20.21 -10.16
N ALA A 441 17.04 -21.48 -10.27
CA ALA A 441 15.64 -21.89 -10.20
C ALA A 441 15.04 -21.55 -8.83
N LEU A 442 13.72 -21.27 -8.80
CA LEU A 442 13.02 -21.04 -7.56
C LEU A 442 12.64 -22.37 -6.90
N HIS A 443 13.09 -22.56 -5.66
CA HIS A 443 12.67 -23.68 -4.83
C HIS A 443 11.75 -23.17 -3.71
N PHE A 444 10.48 -23.54 -3.75
CA PHE A 444 9.50 -23.17 -2.73
C PHE A 444 8.43 -24.25 -2.56
N ASP A 445 7.74 -24.22 -1.41
CA ASP A 445 6.62 -25.14 -1.15
C ASP A 445 5.32 -24.56 -1.76
N HIS A 446 4.77 -25.17 -2.81
CA HIS A 446 3.48 -24.77 -3.41
C HIS A 446 2.32 -24.76 -2.40
N GLY A 447 2.41 -25.56 -1.34
CA GLY A 447 1.44 -25.51 -0.24
C GLY A 447 1.30 -24.10 0.38
N MET A 448 2.38 -23.32 0.42
CA MET A 448 2.34 -21.93 0.90
C MET A 448 1.53 -21.02 -0.02
N ILE A 449 1.53 -21.29 -1.33
CA ILE A 449 0.70 -20.54 -2.29
C ILE A 449 -0.78 -20.79 -2.01
N TYR A 450 -1.18 -22.04 -1.81
CA TYR A 450 -2.56 -22.36 -1.48
C TYR A 450 -2.98 -21.83 -0.11
N LEU A 451 -2.07 -21.83 0.88
CA LEU A 451 -2.34 -21.23 2.18
C LEU A 451 -2.62 -19.73 2.09
N ARG A 452 -1.89 -19.00 1.23
CA ARG A 452 -2.16 -17.58 0.96
C ARG A 452 -3.51 -17.36 0.30
N LEU A 453 -3.82 -18.12 -0.75
CA LEU A 453 -5.10 -18.05 -1.44
C LEU A 453 -6.26 -18.41 -0.50
N PHE A 454 -6.06 -19.37 0.39
CA PHE A 454 -7.03 -19.73 1.42
C PHE A 454 -7.31 -18.56 2.38
N GLY A 455 -6.32 -17.74 2.72
CA GLY A 455 -6.53 -16.50 3.48
C GLY A 455 -7.53 -15.54 2.81
N ILE A 456 -7.48 -15.41 1.49
CA ILE A 456 -8.44 -14.61 0.71
C ILE A 456 -9.84 -15.24 0.76
N VAL A 457 -9.94 -16.57 0.63
CA VAL A 457 -11.21 -17.29 0.75
C VAL A 457 -11.83 -17.09 2.13
N MET A 458 -11.04 -17.17 3.20
CA MET A 458 -11.50 -16.94 4.56
C MET A 458 -12.00 -15.50 4.77
N PHE A 459 -11.31 -14.52 4.19
CA PHE A 459 -11.76 -13.12 4.19
C PHE A 459 -13.11 -12.98 3.48
N ILE A 460 -13.26 -13.54 2.27
CA ILE A 460 -14.53 -13.52 1.52
C ILE A 460 -15.65 -14.18 2.34
N ALA A 461 -15.40 -15.37 2.88
CA ALA A 461 -16.36 -16.12 3.68
C ALA A 461 -16.79 -15.34 4.94
N GLY A 462 -15.84 -14.73 5.64
CA GLY A 462 -16.12 -13.91 6.82
C GLY A 462 -16.92 -12.65 6.49
N CYS A 463 -16.61 -11.98 5.38
CA CYS A 463 -17.37 -10.86 4.87
C CYS A 463 -18.82 -11.26 4.52
N ILE A 464 -19.02 -12.37 3.82
CA ILE A 464 -20.37 -12.90 3.51
C ILE A 464 -21.11 -13.26 4.80
N TYR A 465 -20.44 -13.92 5.74
CA TYR A 465 -21.05 -14.30 7.02
C TYR A 465 -21.58 -13.06 7.76
N LEU A 466 -20.76 -12.01 7.88
CA LEU A 466 -21.20 -10.77 8.50
C LEU A 466 -22.31 -10.11 7.69
N ALA A 467 -22.18 -9.97 6.37
CA ALA A 467 -23.20 -9.33 5.54
C ALA A 467 -24.60 -9.98 5.63
N TYR A 468 -24.70 -11.32 5.74
CA TYR A 468 -26.00 -12.02 5.68
C TYR A 468 -26.53 -12.50 7.03
N PHE A 469 -25.67 -12.57 8.03
CA PHE A 469 -26.03 -13.08 9.35
C PHE A 469 -25.75 -12.06 10.49
N SER A 470 -25.27 -10.84 10.19
CA SER A 470 -25.18 -9.74 11.15
C SER A 470 -26.51 -9.03 11.40
N LYS A 471 -26.53 -8.19 12.43
CA LYS A 471 -27.62 -7.25 12.74
C LYS A 471 -27.85 -6.19 11.68
#